data_AF-A0A257UVH0-F1
#
_entry.id   AF-A0A257UVH0-F1
#
_cell.length_a   1.000
_cell.length_b   1.000
_cell.length_c   1.000
_cell.angle_alpha   90.00
_cell.angle_beta   90.00
_cell.angle_gamma   90.00
#
_symmetry.space_group_name_H-M   'P 1'
#
loop_
_entity.id
_entity.type
_entity.pdbx_description
1 polymer ?
#
loop_
_entity_poly.entity_id
_entity_poly.type
_entity_poly.pdbx_seq_one_letter_code
_entity_poly.pdbx_strand_id
1 'polypeptide(L)'
;MHPLIYDWNTVNAPARSGGRVMLDDETLRDGLQSPSVRTPTIEQKLRILHLIDSLGIETADIGLPGAGPHVVADVERLAREIVQARLTVQANCAARTVVADIKPIAEVSQRVGLPIECCAFIGSSPIRQYAEDWTLDRLQQLTDDAISFAVKEGLTVMYVTEDTTRADPESLRRLLATAIRAGAKRLCIADTVGHATPHGAAAVTKFVVSVIEECGATGQVGIDWHGHRDRDLAVINSLAAMDADGKVHGHYLTVKAAQATGEHQQSSAGLTPATGVRQAGASGLRHLHVVAKQKDAAGARAPEADALGQRQLPGFVNDH
;
A
#
# COMPACT_ATOMS: atom_id res chain seq x y z
N MET A 1 12.40 -2.10 32.55
CA MET A 1 11.25 -3.03 32.65
C MET A 1 11.11 -3.42 34.11
N HIS A 2 9.90 -3.43 34.68
CA HIS A 2 9.70 -3.65 36.11
C HIS A 2 9.94 -5.12 36.48
N PRO A 3 10.58 -5.46 37.61
CA PRO A 3 10.91 -6.84 38.01
C PRO A 3 9.69 -7.75 38.27
N LEU A 4 8.47 -7.21 38.22
CA LEU A 4 7.22 -7.95 38.38
C LEU A 4 6.51 -8.25 37.05
N ILE A 5 7.06 -7.80 35.93
CA ILE A 5 6.47 -8.01 34.60
C ILE A 5 7.42 -8.91 33.83
N TYR A 6 7.02 -10.17 33.65
CA TYR A 6 7.70 -11.09 32.75
C TYR A 6 7.21 -10.85 31.32
N ASP A 7 8.09 -10.33 30.47
CA ASP A 7 7.76 -9.99 29.08
C ASP A 7 8.16 -11.13 28.13
N TRP A 8 7.16 -11.88 27.68
CA TRP A 8 7.33 -12.96 26.70
C TRP A 8 7.87 -12.49 25.35
N ASN A 9 7.74 -11.20 25.02
CA ASN A 9 8.31 -10.63 23.80
C ASN A 9 9.84 -10.59 23.81
N THR A 10 10.48 -10.83 24.95
CA THR A 10 11.95 -10.86 25.09
C THR A 10 12.53 -12.27 24.98
N VAL A 11 11.69 -13.30 25.08
CA VAL A 11 12.12 -14.70 25.07
C VAL A 11 12.32 -15.15 23.62
N ASN A 12 13.55 -15.46 23.24
CA ASN A 12 13.92 -15.85 21.86
C ASN A 12 13.50 -14.83 20.80
N ALA A 13 13.43 -13.54 21.16
CA ALA A 13 13.05 -12.49 20.24
C ALA A 13 14.04 -12.47 19.07
N PRO A 14 13.60 -12.67 17.81
CA PRO A 14 14.48 -12.48 16.67
C PRO A 14 14.98 -11.04 16.66
N ALA A 15 16.21 -10.83 16.19
CA ALA A 15 16.74 -9.48 16.02
C ALA A 15 15.78 -8.71 15.10
N ARG A 16 15.21 -7.61 15.60
CA ARG A 16 14.42 -6.70 14.76
C ARG A 16 15.29 -6.27 13.59
N SER A 17 14.80 -6.45 12.37
CA SER A 17 15.46 -5.88 11.20
C SER A 17 15.49 -4.36 11.38
N GLY A 18 16.67 -3.81 11.65
CA GLY A 18 16.88 -2.37 11.92
C GLY A 18 16.76 -1.49 10.69
N GLY A 19 16.04 -1.93 9.65
CA GLY A 19 15.84 -1.20 8.41
C GLY A 19 14.82 -0.07 8.59
N ARG A 20 15.04 1.04 7.88
CA ARG A 20 14.02 2.09 7.73
C ARG A 20 12.91 1.54 6.83
N VAL A 21 11.70 1.45 7.37
CA VAL A 21 10.48 1.21 6.59
C VAL A 21 9.99 2.56 6.06
N MET A 22 9.66 2.63 4.78
CA MET A 22 8.92 3.75 4.20
C MET A 22 7.47 3.36 4.01
N LEU A 23 6.60 4.37 4.04
CA LEU A 23 5.16 4.24 3.78
C LEU A 23 4.81 4.91 2.46
N ASP A 24 3.99 4.22 1.67
CA ASP A 24 3.39 4.75 0.45
C ASP A 24 1.87 4.85 0.61
N ASP A 25 1.30 6.05 0.51
CA ASP A 25 -0.14 6.27 0.63
C ASP A 25 -0.87 6.18 -0.71
N GLU A 26 -1.79 5.22 -0.83
CA GLU A 26 -2.61 5.03 -2.04
C GLU A 26 -4.04 5.55 -1.91
N THR A 27 -4.35 6.40 -0.92
CA THR A 27 -5.71 6.92 -0.66
C THR A 27 -6.26 7.67 -1.86
N LEU A 28 -5.42 8.45 -2.54
CA LEU A 28 -5.79 9.29 -3.68
C LEU A 28 -5.95 8.51 -5.00
N ARG A 29 -5.57 7.21 -5.03
CA ARG A 29 -5.74 6.32 -6.18
C ARG A 29 -6.51 5.06 -5.82
N ASP A 30 -5.91 4.13 -5.10
CA ASP A 30 -6.50 2.82 -4.83
C ASP A 30 -7.70 2.90 -3.88
N GLY A 31 -7.63 3.84 -2.93
CA GLY A 31 -8.72 4.15 -2.01
C GLY A 31 -9.99 4.65 -2.72
N LEU A 32 -9.83 5.30 -3.89
CA LEU A 32 -10.95 5.83 -4.67
C LEU A 32 -11.65 4.79 -5.55
N GLN A 33 -11.08 3.58 -5.69
CA GLN A 33 -11.68 2.53 -6.54
C GLN A 33 -12.84 1.78 -5.88
N SER A 34 -13.12 2.04 -4.60
CA SER A 34 -14.27 1.41 -3.94
C SER A 34 -15.58 1.98 -4.52
N PRO A 35 -16.58 1.14 -4.87
CA PRO A 35 -17.86 1.61 -5.38
C PRO A 35 -18.63 2.47 -4.37
N SER A 36 -18.29 2.38 -3.07
CA SER A 36 -18.91 3.17 -2.01
C SER A 36 -18.26 4.55 -1.82
N VAL A 37 -17.12 4.81 -2.46
CA VAL A 37 -16.40 6.07 -2.34
C VAL A 37 -16.91 7.04 -3.40
N ARG A 38 -17.35 8.22 -2.95
CA ARG A 38 -17.63 9.33 -3.86
C ARG A 38 -16.32 9.92 -4.33
N THR A 39 -16.18 10.13 -5.64
CA THR A 39 -15.01 10.80 -6.21
C THR A 39 -14.84 12.16 -5.55
N PRO A 40 -13.74 12.40 -4.82
CA PRO A 40 -13.49 13.68 -4.16
C PRO A 40 -13.26 14.76 -5.20
N THR A 41 -13.69 15.98 -4.88
CA THR A 41 -13.31 17.18 -5.64
C THR A 41 -11.80 17.39 -5.56
N ILE A 42 -11.24 18.17 -6.48
CA ILE A 42 -9.81 18.48 -6.46
C ILE A 42 -9.37 19.14 -5.15
N GLU A 43 -10.19 20.02 -4.57
CA GLU A 43 -9.94 20.63 -3.25
C GLU A 43 -9.90 19.61 -2.11
N GLN A 44 -10.75 18.58 -2.17
CA GLN A 44 -10.72 17.48 -1.20
C GLN A 44 -9.47 16.62 -1.38
N LYS A 45 -9.04 16.37 -2.62
CA LYS A 45 -7.79 15.64 -2.90
C LYS A 45 -6.57 16.40 -2.38
N LEU A 46 -6.52 17.71 -2.58
CA LEU A 46 -5.47 18.58 -2.05
C LEU A 46 -5.44 18.51 -0.51
N ARG A 47 -6.60 18.59 0.14
CA ARG A 47 -6.67 18.42 1.61
C ARG A 47 -6.13 17.07 2.07
N ILE A 48 -6.46 15.99 1.37
CA ILE A 48 -5.94 14.65 1.68
C ILE A 48 -4.42 14.61 1.50
N LEU A 49 -3.89 15.17 0.40
CA LEU A 49 -2.45 15.26 0.15
C LEU A 49 -1.69 15.99 1.27
N HIS A 50 -2.21 17.12 1.75
CA HIS A 50 -1.65 17.85 2.90
C HIS A 50 -1.70 17.03 4.20
N LEU A 51 -2.75 16.22 4.39
CA LEU A 51 -2.83 15.33 5.56
C LEU A 51 -1.78 14.22 5.49
N ILE A 52 -1.60 13.60 4.32
CA ILE A 52 -0.57 12.58 4.08
C ILE A 52 0.81 13.14 4.42
N ASP A 53 1.14 14.34 3.93
CA ASP A 53 2.40 15.01 4.24
C ASP A 53 2.54 15.32 5.75
N SER A 54 1.48 15.82 6.39
CA SER A 54 1.51 16.15 7.83
C SER A 54 1.71 14.93 8.74
N LEU A 55 1.34 13.73 8.27
CA LEU A 55 1.59 12.46 8.95
C LEU A 55 3.04 11.98 8.79
N GLY A 56 3.82 12.63 7.93
CA GLY A 56 5.19 12.25 7.62
C GLY A 56 5.30 10.98 6.78
N ILE A 57 4.27 10.67 5.99
CA ILE A 57 4.28 9.57 5.02
C ILE A 57 5.22 9.94 3.87
N GLU A 58 6.09 9.01 3.45
CA GLU A 58 7.14 9.30 2.48
C GLU A 58 6.65 9.50 1.05
N THR A 59 5.72 8.66 0.57
CA THR A 59 5.23 8.73 -0.82
C THR A 59 3.71 8.70 -0.89
N ALA A 60 3.15 9.21 -1.97
CA ALA A 60 1.72 9.17 -2.24
C ALA A 60 1.42 8.89 -3.73
N ASP A 61 0.53 7.93 -3.99
CA ASP A 61 -0.04 7.69 -5.31
C ASP A 61 -1.10 8.75 -5.61
N ILE A 62 -0.72 9.72 -6.45
CA ILE A 62 -1.57 10.86 -6.79
C ILE A 62 -2.50 10.59 -7.98
N GLY A 63 -2.46 9.39 -8.58
CA GLY A 63 -3.44 8.96 -9.58
C GLY A 63 -2.91 8.04 -10.67
N LEU A 64 -3.80 7.71 -11.63
CA LEU A 64 -3.49 6.92 -12.83
C LEU A 64 -3.76 7.78 -14.09
N PRO A 65 -2.79 8.59 -14.55
CA PRO A 65 -2.96 9.50 -15.69
C PRO A 65 -3.49 8.83 -16.98
N GLY A 66 -3.12 7.58 -17.23
CA GLY A 66 -3.62 6.77 -18.36
C GLY A 66 -5.13 6.51 -18.37
N ALA A 67 -5.86 6.78 -17.27
CA ALA A 67 -7.30 6.64 -17.20
C ALA A 67 -8.06 7.75 -17.95
N GLY A 68 -7.41 8.88 -18.25
CA GLY A 68 -7.97 9.92 -19.10
C GLY A 68 -7.59 11.35 -18.71
N PRO A 69 -7.98 12.33 -19.54
CA PRO A 69 -7.51 13.72 -19.43
C PRO A 69 -7.92 14.41 -18.12
N HIS A 70 -9.05 14.02 -17.52
CA HIS A 70 -9.46 14.55 -16.21
C HIS A 70 -8.53 14.10 -15.08
N VAL A 71 -8.03 12.86 -15.11
CA VAL A 71 -7.05 12.37 -14.13
C VAL A 71 -5.69 13.03 -14.34
N VAL A 72 -5.29 13.25 -15.60
CA VAL A 72 -4.08 14.03 -15.92
C VAL A 72 -4.14 15.44 -15.31
N ALA A 73 -5.28 16.12 -15.44
CA ALA A 73 -5.47 17.45 -14.87
C ALA A 73 -5.41 17.44 -13.33
N ASP A 74 -6.02 16.45 -12.67
CA ASP A 74 -5.96 16.29 -11.22
C ASP A 74 -4.53 16.00 -10.73
N VAL A 75 -3.84 15.06 -11.37
CA VAL A 75 -2.44 14.71 -11.06
C VAL A 75 -1.53 15.91 -11.25
N GLU A 76 -1.69 16.69 -12.32
CA GLU A 76 -0.92 17.91 -12.53
C GLU A 76 -1.21 18.95 -11.44
N ARG A 77 -2.48 19.12 -11.03
CA ARG A 77 -2.83 20.05 -9.95
C ARG A 77 -2.27 19.62 -8.59
N LEU A 78 -2.26 18.32 -8.29
CA LEU A 78 -1.66 17.75 -7.07
C LEU A 78 -0.13 17.88 -7.10
N ALA A 79 0.52 17.56 -8.22
CA ALA A 79 1.97 17.71 -8.38
C ALA A 79 2.41 19.18 -8.23
N ARG A 80 1.64 20.13 -8.80
CA ARG A 80 1.90 21.57 -8.60
C ARG A 80 1.75 21.98 -7.14
N GLU A 81 0.79 21.42 -6.41
CA GLU A 81 0.64 21.67 -4.97
C GLU A 81 1.87 21.23 -4.19
N ILE A 82 2.39 20.03 -4.44
CA ILE A 82 3.60 19.50 -3.79
C ILE A 82 4.75 20.52 -3.91
N VAL A 83 4.97 21.04 -5.11
CA VAL A 83 6.02 22.04 -5.38
C VAL A 83 5.72 23.39 -4.72
N GLN A 84 4.51 23.92 -4.89
CA GLN A 84 4.13 25.26 -4.43
C GLN A 84 4.08 25.37 -2.91
N ALA A 85 3.49 24.37 -2.25
CA ALA A 85 3.39 24.30 -0.80
C ALA A 85 4.66 23.73 -0.14
N ARG A 86 5.64 23.27 -0.94
CA ARG A 86 6.90 22.66 -0.48
C ARG A 86 6.65 21.44 0.43
N LEU A 87 5.71 20.60 0.03
CA LEU A 87 5.43 19.35 0.73
C LEU A 87 6.66 18.43 0.64
N THR A 88 6.85 17.62 1.68
CA THR A 88 7.94 16.65 1.78
C THR A 88 7.60 15.31 1.15
N VAL A 89 6.32 14.98 1.04
CA VAL A 89 5.83 13.76 0.37
C VAL A 89 6.28 13.71 -1.10
N GLN A 90 6.77 12.56 -1.52
CA GLN A 90 7.14 12.30 -2.92
C GLN A 90 5.94 11.74 -3.68
N ALA A 91 5.81 12.11 -4.95
CA ALA A 91 4.71 11.65 -5.79
C ALA A 91 5.05 10.35 -6.52
N ASN A 92 4.09 9.44 -6.59
CA ASN A 92 4.06 8.38 -7.57
C ASN A 92 2.71 8.34 -8.30
N CYS A 93 2.66 7.66 -9.44
CA CYS A 93 1.46 7.44 -10.23
C CYS A 93 1.40 6.00 -10.69
N ALA A 94 0.22 5.38 -10.58
CA ALA A 94 -0.04 4.10 -11.21
C ALA A 94 -0.09 4.22 -12.75
N ALA A 95 0.34 3.16 -13.43
CA ALA A 95 0.16 2.98 -14.86
C ALA A 95 -0.06 1.50 -15.18
N ARG A 96 -0.98 1.18 -16.11
CA ARG A 96 -0.91 -0.13 -16.76
C ARG A 96 0.44 -0.24 -17.44
N THR A 97 1.02 -1.44 -17.49
CA THR A 97 2.34 -1.69 -18.09
C THR A 97 2.29 -1.60 -19.62
N VAL A 98 2.03 -0.40 -20.14
CA VAL A 98 1.97 -0.01 -21.54
C VAL A 98 2.45 1.44 -21.68
N VAL A 99 3.15 1.75 -22.77
CA VAL A 99 3.70 3.10 -23.02
C VAL A 99 2.63 4.20 -22.99
N ALA A 100 1.42 3.89 -23.49
CA ALA A 100 0.32 4.84 -23.55
C ALA A 100 -0.13 5.37 -22.16
N ASP A 101 0.01 4.56 -21.11
CA ASP A 101 -0.34 4.94 -19.74
C ASP A 101 0.80 5.64 -19.00
N ILE A 102 2.05 5.31 -19.36
CA ILE A 102 3.25 5.88 -18.74
C ILE A 102 3.56 7.26 -19.30
N LYS A 103 3.36 7.48 -20.60
CA LYS A 103 3.68 8.75 -21.27
C LYS A 103 3.07 9.98 -20.58
N PRO A 104 1.79 9.99 -20.16
CA PRO A 104 1.23 11.12 -19.44
C PRO A 104 1.89 11.38 -18.07
N ILE A 105 2.43 10.36 -17.39
CA ILE A 105 3.20 10.54 -16.14
C ILE A 105 4.47 11.33 -16.42
N ALA A 106 5.23 10.93 -17.46
CA ALA A 106 6.44 11.63 -17.89
C ALA A 106 6.14 13.09 -18.27
N GLU A 107 5.09 13.32 -19.06
CA GLU A 107 4.69 14.66 -19.47
C GLU A 107 4.33 15.55 -18.27
N VAL A 108 3.56 15.04 -17.30
CA VAL A 108 3.22 15.82 -16.10
C VAL A 108 4.46 16.10 -15.26
N SER A 109 5.31 15.09 -15.03
CA SER A 109 6.57 15.24 -14.28
C SER A 109 7.45 16.33 -14.88
N GLN A 110 7.65 16.31 -16.21
CA GLN A 110 8.44 17.30 -16.95
C GLN A 110 7.79 18.70 -16.93
N ARG A 111 6.46 18.81 -17.13
CA ARG A 111 5.75 20.11 -17.11
C ARG A 111 5.76 20.79 -15.75
N VAL A 112 5.70 20.00 -14.67
CA VAL A 112 5.68 20.52 -13.30
C VAL A 112 7.09 20.72 -12.75
N GLY A 113 8.08 19.97 -13.26
CA GLY A 113 9.44 19.95 -12.71
C GLY A 113 9.52 19.18 -11.39
N LEU A 114 8.62 18.20 -11.18
CA LEU A 114 8.57 17.34 -10.01
C LEU A 114 8.87 15.90 -10.45
N PRO A 115 9.88 15.23 -9.88
CA PRO A 115 10.07 13.79 -10.09
C PRO A 115 8.84 13.02 -9.62
N ILE A 116 8.28 12.17 -10.49
CA ILE A 116 7.15 11.29 -10.18
C ILE A 116 7.59 9.85 -10.44
N GLU A 117 7.47 8.97 -9.46
CA GLU A 117 7.74 7.54 -9.66
C GLU A 117 6.58 6.89 -10.44
N CYS A 118 6.92 6.05 -11.42
CA CYS A 118 5.96 5.28 -12.20
C CYS A 118 5.74 3.91 -11.55
N CYS A 119 4.54 3.67 -11.03
CA CYS A 119 4.11 2.38 -10.50
C CYS A 119 3.44 1.56 -11.62
N ALA A 120 4.25 0.88 -12.43
CA ALA A 120 3.80 0.10 -13.58
C ALA A 120 3.29 -1.28 -13.14
N PHE A 121 1.99 -1.55 -13.31
CA PHE A 121 1.36 -2.80 -12.87
C PHE A 121 0.92 -3.71 -14.02
N ILE A 122 1.04 -5.02 -13.83
CA ILE A 122 0.57 -6.04 -14.78
C ILE A 122 0.15 -7.33 -14.05
N GLY A 123 -0.94 -7.96 -14.51
CA GLY A 123 -1.41 -9.23 -13.96
C GLY A 123 -0.41 -10.35 -14.22
N SER A 124 -0.03 -11.06 -13.16
CA SER A 124 1.10 -12.02 -13.19
C SER A 124 0.68 -13.48 -13.00
N SER A 125 -0.50 -13.73 -12.41
CA SER A 125 -0.93 -15.09 -12.08
C SER A 125 -1.50 -15.86 -13.28
N PRO A 126 -1.48 -17.21 -13.25
CA PRO A 126 -2.09 -18.04 -14.29
C PRO A 126 -3.58 -17.73 -14.52
N ILE A 127 -4.32 -17.35 -13.47
CA ILE A 127 -5.73 -16.98 -13.61
C ILE A 127 -5.91 -15.64 -14.35
N ARG A 128 -5.02 -14.67 -14.14
CA ARG A 128 -5.02 -13.41 -14.91
C ARG A 128 -4.61 -13.65 -16.36
N GLN A 129 -3.58 -14.48 -16.60
CA GLN A 129 -3.17 -14.90 -17.94
C GLN A 129 -4.32 -15.56 -18.71
N TYR A 130 -5.05 -16.47 -18.07
CA TYR A 130 -6.23 -17.11 -18.64
C TYR A 130 -7.36 -16.11 -18.94
N ALA A 131 -7.69 -15.23 -17.98
CA ALA A 131 -8.81 -14.30 -18.12
C ALA A 131 -8.59 -13.24 -19.21
N GLU A 132 -7.34 -12.82 -19.41
CA GLU A 132 -6.98 -11.75 -20.35
C GLU A 132 -6.44 -12.28 -21.69
N ASP A 133 -6.37 -13.61 -21.85
CA ASP A 133 -5.77 -14.30 -23.00
C ASP A 133 -4.32 -13.83 -23.28
N TRP A 134 -3.51 -13.80 -22.21
CA TRP A 134 -2.12 -13.34 -22.27
C TRP A 134 -1.14 -14.51 -22.18
N THR A 135 -0.15 -14.51 -23.07
CA THR A 135 1.01 -15.38 -22.98
C THR A 135 2.10 -14.73 -22.14
N LEU A 136 2.93 -15.54 -21.47
CA LEU A 136 4.05 -15.03 -20.70
C LEU A 136 5.07 -14.25 -21.54
N ASP A 137 5.25 -14.63 -22.82
CA ASP A 137 6.10 -13.89 -23.77
C ASP A 137 5.54 -12.47 -24.02
N ARG A 138 4.22 -12.34 -24.17
CA ARG A 138 3.56 -11.04 -24.32
C ARG A 138 3.74 -10.19 -23.07
N LEU A 139 3.55 -10.76 -21.88
CA LEU A 139 3.73 -10.04 -20.61
C LEU A 139 5.19 -9.57 -20.45
N GLN A 140 6.15 -10.40 -20.84
CA GLN A 140 7.56 -10.06 -20.82
C GLN A 140 7.88 -8.91 -21.78
N GLN A 141 7.35 -8.95 -23.01
CA GLN A 141 7.54 -7.88 -24.00
C GLN A 141 6.94 -6.55 -23.50
N LEU A 142 5.71 -6.57 -22.99
CA LEU A 142 5.07 -5.38 -22.42
C LEU A 142 5.89 -4.79 -21.26
N THR A 143 6.42 -5.65 -20.40
CA THR A 143 7.27 -5.26 -19.27
C THR A 143 8.55 -4.58 -19.75
N ASP A 144 9.25 -5.18 -20.71
CA ASP A 144 10.50 -4.64 -21.27
C ASP A 144 10.26 -3.28 -21.94
N ASP A 145 9.24 -3.19 -22.80
CA ASP A 145 8.92 -1.96 -23.55
C ASP A 145 8.51 -0.81 -22.62
N ALA A 146 7.60 -1.09 -21.67
CA ALA A 146 7.03 -0.06 -20.81
C ALA A 146 8.06 0.48 -19.81
N ILE A 147 8.84 -0.39 -19.18
CA ILE A 147 9.85 0.03 -18.20
C ILE A 147 11.01 0.72 -18.90
N SER A 148 11.49 0.20 -20.03
CA SER A 148 12.55 0.85 -20.81
C SER A 148 12.13 2.25 -21.28
N PHE A 149 10.87 2.41 -21.68
CA PHE A 149 10.32 3.73 -22.01
C PHE A 149 10.31 4.67 -20.79
N ALA A 150 9.79 4.23 -19.64
CA ALA A 150 9.76 5.03 -18.41
C ALA A 150 11.16 5.51 -17.98
N VAL A 151 12.13 4.60 -17.98
CA VAL A 151 13.53 4.91 -17.64
C VAL A 151 14.14 5.89 -18.64
N LYS A 152 13.86 5.74 -19.95
CA LYS A 152 14.31 6.67 -20.99
C LYS A 152 13.73 8.08 -20.82
N GLU A 153 12.49 8.18 -20.35
CA GLU A 153 11.85 9.46 -20.03
C GLU A 153 12.29 10.07 -18.68
N GLY A 154 13.21 9.40 -17.97
CA GLY A 154 13.79 9.88 -16.71
C GLY A 154 12.96 9.58 -15.47
N LEU A 155 11.97 8.68 -15.56
CA LEU A 155 11.17 8.25 -14.42
C LEU A 155 11.89 7.16 -13.62
N THR A 156 11.78 7.19 -12.30
CA THR A 156 12.01 6.00 -11.47
C THR A 156 10.81 5.06 -11.60
N VAL A 157 11.05 3.76 -11.52
CA VAL A 157 10.01 2.76 -11.77
C VAL A 157 9.91 1.79 -10.60
N MET A 158 8.69 1.68 -10.07
CA MET A 158 8.22 0.56 -9.27
C MET A 158 7.45 -0.39 -10.18
N TYR A 159 7.90 -1.63 -10.29
CA TYR A 159 7.21 -2.66 -11.05
C TYR A 159 6.32 -3.49 -10.12
N VAL A 160 5.02 -3.48 -10.39
CA VAL A 160 3.99 -4.13 -9.58
C VAL A 160 3.48 -5.37 -10.31
N THR A 161 3.70 -6.53 -9.72
CA THR A 161 3.08 -7.76 -10.24
C THR A 161 1.70 -7.91 -9.61
N GLU A 162 0.63 -7.58 -10.34
CA GLU A 162 -0.73 -7.77 -9.83
C GLU A 162 -1.00 -9.28 -9.65
N ASP A 163 -1.63 -9.63 -8.54
CA ASP A 163 -1.89 -11.00 -8.12
C ASP A 163 -0.63 -11.86 -7.85
N THR A 164 0.48 -11.23 -7.37
CA THR A 164 1.77 -11.91 -7.10
C THR A 164 1.61 -13.16 -6.25
N THR A 165 0.79 -13.08 -5.19
CA THR A 165 0.67 -14.17 -4.20
C THR A 165 -0.01 -15.42 -4.75
N ARG A 166 -0.53 -15.40 -5.98
CA ARG A 166 -1.08 -16.56 -6.71
C ARG A 166 -0.36 -16.83 -8.04
N ALA A 167 0.72 -16.12 -8.33
CA ALA A 167 1.52 -16.35 -9.51
C ALA A 167 2.50 -17.52 -9.31
N ASP A 168 2.77 -18.25 -10.38
CA ASP A 168 3.74 -19.34 -10.34
C ASP A 168 5.19 -18.81 -10.39
N PRO A 169 6.17 -19.57 -9.88
CA PRO A 169 7.56 -19.13 -9.84
C PRO A 169 8.19 -18.84 -11.21
N GLU A 170 7.75 -19.51 -12.29
CA GLU A 170 8.29 -19.28 -13.63
C GLU A 170 7.85 -17.91 -14.15
N SER A 171 6.55 -17.63 -14.09
CA SER A 171 5.97 -16.34 -14.46
C SER A 171 6.62 -15.19 -13.68
N LEU A 172 6.70 -15.31 -12.34
CA LEU A 172 7.31 -14.28 -11.52
C LEU A 172 8.78 -14.05 -11.84
N ARG A 173 9.59 -15.12 -11.92
CA ARG A 173 11.02 -14.98 -12.23
C ARG A 173 11.25 -14.29 -13.55
N ARG A 174 10.51 -14.68 -14.60
CA ARG A 174 10.64 -14.09 -15.94
C ARG A 174 10.28 -12.61 -15.95
N LEU A 175 9.18 -12.23 -15.31
CA LEU A 175 8.71 -10.84 -15.27
C LEU A 175 9.62 -9.94 -14.42
N LEU A 176 9.98 -10.38 -13.20
CA LEU A 176 10.82 -9.62 -12.30
C LEU A 176 12.24 -9.44 -12.85
N ALA A 177 12.85 -10.49 -13.42
CA ALA A 177 14.16 -10.39 -14.05
C ALA A 177 14.17 -9.43 -15.25
N THR A 178 13.10 -9.47 -16.07
CA THR A 178 12.93 -8.50 -17.16
C THR A 178 12.80 -7.07 -16.63
N ALA A 179 12.00 -6.85 -15.59
CA ALA A 179 11.85 -5.53 -14.99
C ALA A 179 13.16 -4.97 -14.40
N ILE A 180 13.93 -5.81 -13.68
CA ILE A 180 15.25 -5.45 -13.15
C ILE A 180 16.18 -5.05 -14.28
N ARG A 181 16.27 -5.87 -15.34
CA ARG A 181 17.12 -5.59 -16.52
C ARG A 181 16.72 -4.30 -17.23
N ALA A 182 15.41 -4.04 -17.36
CA ALA A 182 14.88 -2.83 -17.99
C ALA A 182 15.09 -1.57 -17.13
N GLY A 183 15.49 -1.71 -15.86
CA GLY A 183 15.91 -0.62 -14.99
C GLY A 183 14.96 -0.28 -13.85
N ALA A 184 14.00 -1.15 -13.51
CA ALA A 184 13.15 -0.98 -12.34
C ALA A 184 14.00 -0.81 -11.06
N LYS A 185 13.60 0.12 -10.21
CA LYS A 185 14.27 0.41 -8.93
C LYS A 185 13.54 -0.18 -7.74
N ARG A 186 12.29 -0.59 -7.91
CA ARG A 186 11.47 -1.23 -6.90
C ARG A 186 10.62 -2.34 -7.49
N LEU A 187 10.37 -3.39 -6.73
CA LEU A 187 9.46 -4.49 -7.06
C LEU A 187 8.37 -4.57 -6.00
N CYS A 188 7.12 -4.41 -6.39
CA CYS A 188 5.98 -4.51 -5.50
C CYS A 188 5.30 -5.88 -5.61
N ILE A 189 5.18 -6.53 -4.45
CA ILE A 189 4.46 -7.78 -4.24
C ILE A 189 3.04 -7.43 -3.82
N ALA A 190 2.05 -7.83 -4.63
CA ALA A 190 0.64 -7.57 -4.37
C ALA A 190 -0.09 -8.84 -3.90
N ASP A 191 -0.69 -8.77 -2.71
CA ASP A 191 -1.72 -9.72 -2.26
C ASP A 191 -3.11 -9.21 -2.66
N THR A 192 -3.35 -9.17 -3.98
CA THR A 192 -4.49 -8.49 -4.62
C THR A 192 -5.88 -9.00 -4.20
N VAL A 193 -5.95 -10.22 -3.66
CA VAL A 193 -7.19 -10.85 -3.18
C VAL A 193 -7.16 -11.04 -1.66
N GLY A 194 -6.10 -10.57 -0.97
CA GLY A 194 -5.99 -10.72 0.48
C GLY A 194 -5.98 -12.19 0.93
N HIS A 195 -5.50 -13.10 0.08
CA HIS A 195 -5.57 -14.55 0.34
C HIS A 195 -4.34 -15.06 1.09
N ALA A 196 -3.21 -14.35 1.02
CA ALA A 196 -1.97 -14.82 1.58
C ALA A 196 -2.08 -15.00 3.10
N THR A 197 -1.34 -15.98 3.61
CA THR A 197 -1.08 -16.11 5.05
C THR A 197 0.26 -15.46 5.38
N PRO A 198 0.58 -15.21 6.66
CA PRO A 198 1.88 -14.66 7.03
C PRO A 198 3.05 -15.51 6.51
N HIS A 199 2.91 -16.83 6.53
CA HIS A 199 3.88 -17.75 5.93
C HIS A 199 3.99 -17.56 4.41
N GLY A 200 2.85 -17.42 3.71
CA GLY A 200 2.83 -17.16 2.28
C GLY A 200 3.47 -15.84 1.89
N ALA A 201 3.18 -14.77 2.64
CA ALA A 201 3.79 -13.45 2.48
C ALA A 201 5.31 -13.52 2.63
N ALA A 202 5.81 -14.12 3.71
CA ALA A 202 7.24 -14.30 3.92
C ALA A 202 7.90 -15.18 2.83
N ALA A 203 7.22 -16.23 2.36
CA ALA A 203 7.74 -17.13 1.34
C ALA A 203 7.89 -16.44 -0.03
N VAL A 204 6.86 -15.71 -0.48
CA VAL A 204 6.94 -14.98 -1.76
C VAL A 204 7.95 -13.84 -1.68
N THR A 205 8.07 -13.14 -0.54
CA THR A 205 9.11 -12.12 -0.36
C THR A 205 10.51 -12.71 -0.48
N LYS A 206 10.80 -13.85 0.19
CA LYS A 206 12.10 -14.54 0.05
C LYS A 206 12.39 -14.97 -1.38
N PHE A 207 11.36 -15.41 -2.10
CA PHE A 207 11.49 -15.74 -3.52
C PHE A 207 11.86 -14.51 -4.36
N VAL A 208 11.21 -13.37 -4.14
CA VAL A 208 11.56 -12.12 -4.85
C VAL A 208 12.98 -11.67 -4.51
N VAL A 209 13.41 -11.77 -3.24
CA VAL A 209 14.80 -11.51 -2.83
C VAL A 209 15.78 -12.39 -3.61
N SER A 210 15.50 -13.70 -3.72
CA SER A 210 16.40 -14.60 -4.45
C SER A 210 16.49 -14.24 -5.94
N VAL A 211 15.40 -13.79 -6.56
CA VAL A 211 15.43 -13.30 -7.95
C VAL A 211 16.31 -12.05 -8.09
N ILE A 212 16.24 -11.11 -7.14
CA ILE A 212 17.10 -9.92 -7.13
C ILE A 212 18.58 -10.30 -6.99
N GLU A 213 18.89 -11.26 -6.12
CA GLU A 213 20.24 -11.79 -5.92
C GLU A 213 20.78 -12.46 -7.19
N GLU A 214 19.99 -13.32 -7.83
CA GLU A 214 20.33 -13.99 -9.09
C GLU A 214 20.59 -12.99 -10.23
N CYS A 215 19.87 -11.87 -10.26
CA CYS A 215 20.11 -10.78 -11.20
C CYS A 215 21.31 -9.89 -10.84
N GLY A 216 22.00 -10.13 -9.72
CA GLY A 216 23.12 -9.31 -9.26
C GLY A 216 22.70 -7.89 -8.83
N ALA A 217 21.43 -7.69 -8.50
CA ALA A 217 20.83 -6.39 -8.21
C ALA A 217 20.65 -6.12 -6.70
N THR A 218 21.31 -6.90 -5.84
CA THR A 218 21.25 -6.76 -4.39
C THR A 218 21.64 -5.34 -3.96
N GLY A 219 20.78 -4.69 -3.17
CA GLY A 219 20.99 -3.31 -2.71
C GLY A 219 20.75 -2.23 -3.77
N GLN A 220 20.40 -2.60 -5.00
CA GLN A 220 20.08 -1.67 -6.09
C GLN A 220 18.57 -1.57 -6.35
N VAL A 221 17.81 -2.59 -5.94
CA VAL A 221 16.36 -2.72 -6.14
C VAL A 221 15.69 -2.90 -4.78
N GLY A 222 14.70 -2.05 -4.50
CA GLY A 222 13.86 -2.15 -3.31
C GLY A 222 12.70 -3.13 -3.48
N ILE A 223 12.11 -3.55 -2.37
CA ILE A 223 10.90 -4.38 -2.36
C ILE A 223 9.79 -3.63 -1.65
N ASP A 224 8.58 -3.72 -2.18
CA ASP A 224 7.37 -3.20 -1.55
C ASP A 224 6.33 -4.30 -1.38
N TRP A 225 5.50 -4.15 -0.36
CA TRP A 225 4.38 -5.05 -0.09
C TRP A 225 3.06 -4.29 -0.11
N HIS A 226 2.15 -4.71 -0.98
CA HIS A 226 0.79 -4.19 -1.12
C HIS A 226 -0.24 -5.28 -0.76
N GLY A 227 -0.72 -5.27 0.49
CA GLY A 227 -1.62 -6.30 1.04
C GLY A 227 -3.07 -5.85 1.17
N HIS A 228 -4.02 -6.73 0.79
CA HIS A 228 -5.47 -6.50 1.00
C HIS A 228 -5.99 -7.28 2.22
N ARG A 229 -7.14 -6.85 2.77
CA ARG A 229 -7.71 -7.37 4.04
C ARG A 229 -8.93 -8.27 3.85
N ASP A 230 -9.07 -8.94 2.71
CA ASP A 230 -10.22 -9.83 2.48
C ASP A 230 -10.33 -10.95 3.56
N ARG A 231 -9.22 -11.28 4.22
CA ARG A 231 -9.14 -12.20 5.36
C ARG A 231 -8.70 -11.54 6.68
N ASP A 232 -8.69 -10.22 6.75
CA ASP A 232 -8.14 -9.42 7.87
C ASP A 232 -6.65 -9.70 8.20
N LEU A 233 -5.90 -10.26 7.24
CA LEU A 233 -4.48 -10.59 7.40
C LEU A 233 -3.52 -9.54 6.85
N ALA A 234 -4.01 -8.43 6.29
CA ALA A 234 -3.16 -7.45 5.60
C ALA A 234 -2.01 -6.94 6.47
N VAL A 235 -2.29 -6.55 7.72
CA VAL A 235 -1.28 -5.99 8.64
C VAL A 235 -0.22 -7.03 8.99
N ILE A 236 -0.64 -8.23 9.37
CA ILE A 236 0.29 -9.29 9.76
C ILE A 236 1.09 -9.81 8.57
N ASN A 237 0.50 -9.80 7.36
CA ASN A 237 1.21 -10.15 6.14
C ASN A 237 2.26 -9.09 5.77
N SER A 238 1.97 -7.80 5.95
CA SER A 238 2.96 -6.73 5.78
C SER A 238 4.14 -6.91 6.74
N LEU A 239 3.87 -7.21 8.01
CA LEU A 239 4.93 -7.49 8.99
C LEU A 239 5.74 -8.74 8.62
N ALA A 240 5.08 -9.82 8.20
CA ALA A 240 5.75 -11.04 7.80
C ALA A 240 6.63 -10.86 6.54
N ALA A 241 6.18 -10.05 5.58
CA ALA A 241 6.99 -9.64 4.44
C ALA A 241 8.20 -8.80 4.87
N MET A 242 8.00 -7.84 5.78
CA MET A 242 9.09 -7.03 6.35
C MET A 242 10.14 -7.89 7.05
N ASP A 243 9.74 -8.85 7.88
CA ASP A 243 10.67 -9.74 8.59
C ASP A 243 11.46 -10.68 7.64
N ALA A 244 10.97 -10.90 6.43
CA ALA A 244 11.60 -11.81 5.46
C ALA A 244 12.83 -11.21 4.74
N ASP A 245 12.93 -9.89 4.64
CA ASP A 245 14.03 -9.18 3.95
C ASP A 245 14.62 -8.03 4.79
N GLY A 246 13.87 -7.53 5.78
CA GLY A 246 14.27 -6.45 6.68
C GLY A 246 14.34 -5.06 6.04
N LYS A 247 14.06 -4.94 4.73
CA LYS A 247 14.08 -3.70 3.95
C LYS A 247 12.84 -3.52 3.07
N VAL A 248 11.78 -4.30 3.28
CA VAL A 248 10.51 -4.13 2.58
C VAL A 248 9.85 -2.82 3.00
N HIS A 249 9.43 -2.02 2.02
CA HIS A 249 8.57 -0.87 2.26
C HIS A 249 7.11 -1.34 2.33
N GLY A 250 6.36 -0.81 3.29
CA GLY A 250 4.95 -1.13 3.41
C GLY A 250 4.13 -0.12 2.62
N HIS A 251 3.28 -0.57 1.71
CA HIS A 251 2.20 0.30 1.24
C HIS A 251 1.19 0.48 2.37
N TYR A 252 0.76 1.73 2.54
CA TYR A 252 -0.23 2.13 3.51
C TYR A 252 -1.44 2.68 2.79
N LEU A 253 -2.64 2.16 3.08
CA LEU A 253 -3.85 2.76 2.58
C LEU A 253 -4.56 3.44 3.74
N THR A 254 -4.52 4.76 3.82
CA THR A 254 -5.39 5.47 4.76
C THR A 254 -6.82 5.46 4.21
N VAL A 255 -7.80 5.25 5.10
CA VAL A 255 -9.22 5.62 4.92
C VAL A 255 -10.17 4.63 4.20
N LYS A 256 -10.99 3.95 5.03
CA LYS A 256 -12.46 3.93 4.83
C LYS A 256 -12.96 5.25 5.42
N ALA A 257 -13.45 6.18 4.58
CA ALA A 257 -14.06 7.42 5.05
C ALA A 257 -15.48 7.03 5.45
N ALA A 258 -15.72 6.85 6.75
CA ALA A 258 -17.08 6.78 7.25
C ALA A 258 -17.74 8.15 7.04
N GLN A 259 -18.65 8.26 6.08
CA GLN A 259 -19.63 9.34 6.03
C GLN A 259 -21.05 8.75 6.16
N ALA A 260 -21.45 8.67 7.42
CA ALA A 260 -22.79 8.88 7.98
C ALA A 260 -24.02 8.36 7.22
N THR A 261 -24.63 7.31 7.74
CA THR A 261 -26.07 7.34 8.05
C THR A 261 -26.17 7.48 9.56
N GLY A 262 -26.80 8.57 10.01
CA GLY A 262 -26.89 8.92 11.42
C GLY A 262 -27.68 7.88 12.21
N GLU A 263 -27.12 7.50 13.36
CA GLU A 263 -27.85 7.20 14.58
C GLU A 263 -26.87 7.13 15.75
N HIS A 264 -27.38 7.49 16.92
CA HIS A 264 -26.64 7.79 18.14
C HIS A 264 -25.77 6.62 18.63
N GLN A 265 -24.48 6.91 18.89
CA GLN A 265 -23.79 6.27 20.01
C GLN A 265 -22.72 7.20 20.59
N GLN A 266 -23.15 7.99 21.60
CA GLN A 266 -22.28 8.49 22.64
C GLN A 266 -21.90 7.33 23.57
N SER A 267 -20.60 7.14 23.82
CA SER A 267 -19.97 6.70 25.08
C SER A 267 -18.54 6.24 24.76
N SER A 268 -17.51 6.42 25.58
CA SER A 268 -17.21 7.31 26.70
C SER A 268 -15.74 7.01 27.05
N ALA A 269 -14.90 8.05 27.10
CA ALA A 269 -13.67 8.20 27.91
C ALA A 269 -12.86 9.33 27.26
N GLY A 270 -12.83 10.59 27.72
CA GLY A 270 -12.96 11.07 29.09
C GLY A 270 -11.58 11.16 29.76
N LEU A 271 -10.70 12.04 29.27
CA LEU A 271 -9.54 12.54 30.04
C LEU A 271 -9.30 14.02 29.68
N THR A 272 -9.59 14.89 30.64
CA THR A 272 -9.32 16.33 30.67
C THR A 272 -7.81 16.64 30.75
N PRO A 273 -7.36 17.83 30.29
CA PRO A 273 -5.95 18.17 30.17
C PRO A 273 -5.38 18.63 31.52
N ALA A 274 -4.39 17.91 32.05
CA ALA A 274 -3.55 18.40 33.13
C ALA A 274 -2.33 19.13 32.53
N THR A 275 -2.24 20.42 32.83
CA THR A 275 -1.12 21.31 32.58
C THR A 275 0.19 20.76 33.15
N GLY A 276 1.22 20.71 32.32
CA GLY A 276 2.56 20.29 32.72
C GLY A 276 3.53 20.27 31.54
N VAL A 277 3.90 21.46 31.03
CA VAL A 277 4.99 21.58 30.06
C VAL A 277 6.30 21.14 30.72
N ARG A 278 6.82 19.99 30.31
CA ARG A 278 8.26 19.72 30.27
C ARG A 278 8.61 19.21 28.89
N GLN A 279 9.26 20.08 28.14
CA GLN A 279 9.94 19.80 26.89
C GLN A 279 11.06 18.80 27.20
N ALA A 280 10.92 17.56 26.74
CA ALA A 280 11.96 16.55 26.84
C ALA A 280 11.93 15.66 25.58
N GLY A 281 12.98 15.79 24.77
CA GLY A 281 13.55 14.74 23.93
C GLY A 281 12.66 14.16 22.82
N ALA A 282 12.99 14.51 21.58
CA ALA A 282 12.54 13.81 20.38
C ALA A 282 12.70 12.28 20.52
N SER A 283 11.60 11.60 20.81
CA SER A 283 11.45 10.16 20.63
C SER A 283 10.03 9.94 20.13
N GLY A 284 9.91 9.99 18.81
CA GLY A 284 8.64 9.83 18.11
C GLY A 284 8.08 8.44 18.37
N LEU A 285 7.07 8.36 19.23
CA LEU A 285 6.10 7.27 19.23
C LEU A 285 5.32 7.38 17.91
N ARG A 286 5.81 6.69 16.88
CA ARG A 286 5.12 6.54 15.61
C ARG A 286 4.04 5.48 15.79
N HIS A 287 2.80 5.91 15.98
CA HIS A 287 1.64 5.03 15.97
C HIS A 287 1.43 4.52 14.54
N LEU A 288 1.86 3.29 14.26
CA LEU A 288 1.60 2.59 13.01
C LEU A 288 0.16 2.04 13.05
N HIS A 289 -0.78 2.73 12.42
CA HIS A 289 -2.08 2.15 12.08
C HIS A 289 -1.93 1.65 10.65
N VAL A 290 -2.10 0.35 10.36
CA VAL A 290 -2.17 -0.18 8.99
C VAL A 290 -3.65 -0.42 8.68
N VAL A 291 -4.17 0.24 7.65
CA VAL A 291 -5.54 0.06 7.15
C VAL A 291 -5.40 -0.51 5.74
N ALA A 292 -6.19 -1.54 5.45
CA ALA A 292 -6.14 -2.27 4.19
C ALA A 292 -7.52 -2.31 3.53
N LYS A 293 -7.57 -2.63 2.24
CA LYS A 293 -8.78 -2.64 1.40
C LYS A 293 -9.54 -3.96 1.49
N GLN A 294 -10.87 -3.86 1.55
CA GLN A 294 -11.79 -4.99 1.35
C GLN A 294 -12.42 -4.78 -0.04
N LYS A 295 -12.30 -5.76 -0.95
CA LYS A 295 -13.16 -5.79 -2.14
C LYS A 295 -14.47 -6.44 -1.71
N ASP A 296 -15.54 -5.65 -1.57
CA ASP A 296 -16.86 -6.22 -1.42
C ASP A 296 -17.17 -7.00 -2.70
N ALA A 297 -17.21 -8.33 -2.61
CA ALA A 297 -17.69 -9.18 -3.69
C ALA A 297 -19.15 -8.77 -3.98
N ALA A 298 -19.37 -8.15 -5.12
CA ALA A 298 -20.71 -7.79 -5.57
C ALA A 298 -21.60 -9.05 -5.58
N GLY A 299 -22.57 -9.12 -4.66
CA GLY A 299 -23.65 -10.11 -4.73
C GLY A 299 -24.19 -10.71 -3.43
N ALA A 300 -23.51 -10.63 -2.29
CA ALA A 300 -24.02 -11.20 -1.04
C ALA A 300 -24.41 -10.09 -0.06
N ARG A 301 -25.71 -9.93 0.21
CA ARG A 301 -26.15 -9.23 1.42
C ARG A 301 -25.49 -9.92 2.61
N ALA A 302 -24.75 -9.16 3.42
CA ALA A 302 -24.31 -9.65 4.72
C ALA A 302 -25.56 -10.09 5.51
N PRO A 303 -25.62 -11.32 6.05
CA PRO A 303 -26.65 -11.65 7.01
C PRO A 303 -26.42 -10.78 8.25
N GLU A 304 -27.48 -10.15 8.73
CA GLU A 304 -27.50 -9.41 9.99
C GLU A 304 -26.84 -10.25 11.08
N ALA A 305 -25.71 -9.77 11.61
CA ALA A 305 -25.09 -10.32 12.80
C ALA A 305 -25.88 -9.82 14.01
N ASP A 306 -27.08 -10.35 14.20
CA ASP A 306 -27.93 -10.08 15.36
C ASP A 306 -28.28 -11.40 16.04
N ALA A 307 -27.28 -12.02 16.68
CA ALA A 307 -27.50 -13.11 17.63
C ALA A 307 -26.19 -13.46 18.34
N LEU A 308 -25.65 -12.57 19.20
CA LEU A 308 -24.75 -12.94 20.30
C LEU A 308 -24.60 -11.74 21.26
N GLY A 309 -25.72 -11.32 21.84
CA GLY A 309 -25.73 -10.19 22.76
C GLY A 309 -27.03 -10.10 23.54
N GLN A 310 -27.27 -11.08 24.43
CA GLN A 310 -28.03 -10.94 25.68
C GLN A 310 -28.28 -12.34 26.28
N ARG A 311 -27.30 -12.87 27.04
CA ARG A 311 -27.63 -13.73 28.18
C ARG A 311 -27.46 -12.88 29.43
N GLN A 312 -28.59 -12.39 29.93
CA GLN A 312 -28.69 -11.82 31.26
C GLN A 312 -28.27 -12.91 32.27
N LEU A 313 -27.27 -12.60 33.09
CA LEU A 313 -26.99 -13.36 34.30
C LEU A 313 -28.09 -13.03 35.32
N PRO A 314 -28.79 -14.01 35.92
CA PRO A 314 -29.83 -13.73 36.90
C PRO A 314 -29.23 -13.15 38.18
N GLY A 315 -29.84 -12.07 38.66
CA GLY A 315 -29.38 -11.27 39.78
C GLY A 315 -29.37 -11.99 41.13
N PHE A 316 -28.37 -11.69 41.94
CA PHE A 316 -28.42 -11.86 43.38
C PHE A 316 -29.25 -10.73 43.98
N VAL A 317 -30.42 -11.07 44.50
CA VAL A 317 -31.19 -10.21 45.41
C VAL A 317 -30.82 -10.65 46.82
N ASN A 318 -30.29 -9.74 47.62
CA ASN A 318 -30.26 -9.85 49.07
C ASN A 318 -31.05 -8.65 49.60
N ASP A 319 -32.14 -8.91 50.31
CA ASP A 319 -32.62 -8.05 51.39
C ASP A 319 -33.40 -8.90 52.40
N HIS A 320 -32.98 -8.75 53.67
CA HIS A 320 -33.48 -9.28 54.95
C HIS A 320 -33.02 -10.67 55.42
#